data_AF-A0A2F0AJ35-F1
#
_entry.id   AF-A0A2F0AJ35-F1
#
_cell.length_a   1.000
_cell.length_b   1.000
_cell.length_c   1.000
_cell.angle_alpha   90.00
_cell.angle_beta   90.00
_cell.angle_gamma   90.00
#
_symmetry.space_group_name_H-M   'P 1'
#
loop_
_entity.id
_entity.type
_entity.pdbx_description
1 polymer ?
#
loop_
_entity_poly.entity_id
_entity_poly.type
_entity_poly.pdbx_seq_one_letter_code
_entity_poly.pdbx_strand_id
1 'polypeptide(L)'
;MINLIYNMKYLVNFQIELAIKYSKKIKFRCTHTILESEVEKKLLQNFDTIKDWFVEYFREKPLDNFIDVPKLDREYNVEMKVGRITNSIDGKYKTF
;
A
#
# COMPACT_ATOMS: atom_id res chain seq x y z
N MET A 1 -12.06 18.74 -20.95
CA MET A 1 -10.78 19.07 -20.31
C MET A 1 -10.68 18.20 -19.07
N ILE A 2 -9.93 17.09 -19.13
CA ILE A 2 -9.79 16.21 -17.96
C ILE A 2 -8.78 16.89 -17.05
N ASN A 3 -9.26 17.57 -16.01
CA ASN A 3 -8.41 17.97 -14.89
C ASN A 3 -7.93 16.67 -14.24
N LEU A 4 -6.74 16.21 -14.60
CA LEU A 4 -6.06 15.18 -13.82
C LEU A 4 -5.71 15.82 -12.48
N ILE A 5 -6.64 15.72 -11.54
CA ILE A 5 -6.40 16.14 -10.18
C ILE A 5 -5.40 15.14 -9.61
N TYR A 6 -4.13 15.55 -9.55
CA TYR A 6 -3.05 14.84 -8.86
C TYR A 6 -3.20 14.91 -7.33
N ASN A 7 -4.41 15.19 -6.82
CA ASN A 7 -4.62 15.23 -5.38
C ASN A 7 -4.56 13.82 -4.83
N MET A 8 -3.82 13.71 -3.74
CA MET A 8 -3.82 12.55 -2.88
C MET A 8 -5.26 12.37 -2.37
N LYS A 9 -5.89 11.23 -2.71
CA LYS A 9 -7.24 10.93 -2.24
C LYS A 9 -7.18 10.07 -0.99
N TYR A 10 -6.32 9.05 -0.98
CA TYR A 10 -6.14 8.18 0.17
C TYR A 10 -4.68 7.98 0.52
N LEU A 11 -4.42 7.86 1.82
CA LEU A 11 -3.17 7.42 2.41
C LEU A 11 -3.37 6.04 3.04
N VAL A 12 -2.67 5.04 2.52
CA VAL A 12 -2.67 3.68 3.03
C VAL A 12 -1.43 3.49 3.90
N ASN A 13 -1.64 3.29 5.20
CA ASN A 13 -0.59 2.94 6.15
C ASN A 13 -0.59 1.42 6.29
N PHE A 14 0.56 0.79 6.04
CA PHE A 14 0.68 -0.67 6.03
C PHE A 14 2.05 -1.09 6.58
N GLN A 15 2.14 -2.36 6.96
CA GLN A 15 3.37 -3.00 7.41
C GLN A 15 3.72 -4.12 6.46
N ILE A 16 4.99 -4.18 6.07
CA ILE A 16 5.57 -5.32 5.36
C ILE A 16 6.45 -6.09 6.34
N GLU A 17 6.34 -7.42 6.32
CA GLU A 17 7.18 -8.32 7.08
C GLU A 17 7.93 -9.24 6.12
N LEU A 18 9.27 -9.21 6.18
CA LEU A 18 10.14 -10.12 5.44
C LEU A 18 10.63 -11.22 6.36
N ALA A 19 10.26 -12.45 6.04
CA ALA A 19 10.76 -13.64 6.71
C ALA A 19 11.87 -14.27 5.86
N ILE A 20 13.12 -13.96 6.19
CA ILE A 20 14.29 -14.57 5.56
C ILE A 20 14.54 -15.93 6.22
N LYS A 21 14.79 -16.97 5.41
CA LYS A 21 15.04 -18.33 5.89
C LYS A 21 16.15 -18.33 6.96
N TYR A 22 15.87 -18.94 8.11
CA TYR A 22 16.80 -19.03 9.26
C TYR A 22 17.26 -17.69 9.87
N SER A 23 16.54 -16.59 9.61
CA SER A 23 16.87 -15.27 10.16
C SER A 23 15.68 -14.64 10.89
N LYS A 24 15.92 -13.54 11.61
CA LYS A 24 14.84 -12.78 12.23
C LYS A 24 13.97 -12.12 11.16
N LYS A 25 12.67 -12.04 11.45
CA LYS A 25 11.70 -11.28 10.65
C LYS A 25 12.06 -9.79 10.68
N ILE A 26 12.09 -9.16 9.50
CA ILE A 26 12.33 -7.72 9.35
C ILE A 26 10.99 -7.05 9.07
N LYS A 27 10.68 -5.97 9.78
CA LYS A 27 9.41 -5.25 9.65
C LYS A 27 9.63 -3.85 9.12
N PHE A 28 8.88 -3.47 8.11
CA PHE A 28 8.87 -2.13 7.52
C PHE A 28 7.50 -1.51 7.71
N ARG A 29 7.46 -0.24 8.13
CA ARG A 29 6.24 0.55 8.18
C ARG A 29 6.25 1.49 6.98
N CYS A 30 5.22 1.39 6.17
CA CYS A 30 5.15 2.04 4.88
C CYS A 30 3.87 2.83 4.74
N THR A 31 3.93 3.84 3.88
CA THR A 31 2.77 4.63 3.50
C THR A 31 2.72 4.70 1.98
N HIS A 32 1.55 4.40 1.41
CA HIS A 32 1.30 4.54 -0.01
C HIS A 32 0.20 5.57 -0.24
N THR A 33 0.36 6.36 -1.29
CA THR A 33 -0.59 7.40 -1.69
C THR A 33 -1.37 6.91 -2.90
N ILE A 34 -2.70 6.97 -2.81
CA ILE A 34 -3.60 6.69 -3.93
C ILE A 34 -4.15 8.02 -4.42
N LEU A 35 -3.93 8.31 -5.70
CA LEU A 35 -4.38 9.55 -6.31
C LEU A 35 -5.88 9.48 -6.64
N GLU A 36 -6.53 10.65 -6.68
CA GLU A 36 -7.94 10.74 -7.08
C GLU A 36 -8.19 10.15 -8.48
N SER A 37 -7.27 10.40 -9.42
CA SER A 37 -7.35 9.80 -10.76
C SER A 37 -7.31 8.26 -10.76
N GLU A 38 -6.66 7.62 -9.77
CA GLU A 38 -6.63 6.16 -9.64
C GLU A 38 -7.93 5.65 -9.05
N VAL A 39 -8.46 6.35 -8.05
CA VAL A 39 -9.77 6.06 -7.44
C VAL A 39 -10.87 6.09 -8.48
N GLU A 40 -10.89 7.11 -9.36
CA GLU A 40 -11.85 7.23 -10.45
C GLU A 40 -11.69 6.12 -11.49
N LYS A 41 -10.46 5.87 -11.96
CA LYS A 41 -10.17 4.84 -12.98
C LYS A 41 -10.50 3.42 -12.50
N LYS A 42 -10.30 3.15 -11.20
CA LYS A 42 -10.48 1.82 -10.59
C LYS A 42 -11.82 1.67 -9.86
N LEU A 43 -12.67 2.70 -9.87
CA LEU A 43 -13.98 2.73 -9.21
C LEU A 43 -13.91 2.34 -7.72
N LEU A 44 -12.94 2.91 -6.99
CA LEU A 44 -12.72 2.62 -5.56
C LEU A 44 -13.68 3.45 -4.70
N GLN A 45 -14.81 2.87 -4.30
CA GLN A 45 -15.93 3.62 -3.72
C GLN A 45 -15.83 3.82 -2.20
N ASN A 46 -15.11 2.95 -1.49
CA ASN A 46 -15.04 2.95 -0.03
C ASN A 46 -13.73 2.33 0.49
N PHE A 47 -13.49 2.47 1.80
CA PHE A 47 -12.29 1.95 2.45
C PHE A 47 -12.02 0.45 2.23
N ASP A 48 -13.06 -0.38 2.15
CA ASP A 48 -12.90 -1.83 1.93
C ASP A 48 -12.44 -2.11 0.49
N THR A 49 -13.09 -1.50 -0.50
CA THR A 49 -12.67 -1.62 -1.91
C THR A 49 -11.26 -1.11 -2.15
N ILE A 50 -10.83 -0.06 -1.42
CA ILE A 50 -9.47 0.47 -1.48
C ILE A 50 -8.49 -0.52 -0.87
N LYS A 51 -8.83 -1.12 0.28
CA LYS A 51 -7.99 -2.12 0.95
C LYS A 51 -7.77 -3.32 0.04
N ASP A 52 -8.84 -3.86 -0.54
CA ASP A 52 -8.77 -5.03 -1.39
C ASP A 52 -7.98 -4.75 -2.67
N TRP A 53 -8.22 -3.60 -3.31
CA TRP A 53 -7.41 -3.15 -4.45
C TRP A 53 -5.93 -3.00 -4.08
N PHE A 54 -5.62 -2.40 -2.94
CA PHE A 54 -4.23 -2.17 -2.52
C PHE A 54 -3.50 -3.48 -2.21
N VAL A 55 -4.19 -4.48 -1.65
CA VAL A 55 -3.64 -5.83 -1.43
C VAL A 55 -3.23 -6.48 -2.75
N GLU A 56 -4.09 -6.42 -3.76
CA GLU A 56 -3.76 -6.98 -5.09
C GLU A 56 -2.66 -6.17 -5.78
N TYR A 57 -2.71 -4.83 -5.71
CA TYR A 57 -1.65 -3.96 -6.21
C TYR A 57 -0.29 -4.30 -5.59
N PHE A 58 -0.25 -4.57 -4.27
CA PHE A 58 0.97 -4.99 -3.59
C PHE A 58 1.51 -6.31 -4.13
N ARG A 59 0.64 -7.30 -4.40
CA ARG A 59 1.05 -8.61 -4.92
C ARG A 59 1.59 -8.56 -6.35
N GLU A 60 1.06 -7.66 -7.18
CA GLU A 60 1.45 -7.53 -8.58
C GLU A 60 2.74 -6.72 -8.78
N LYS A 61 3.11 -5.89 -7.81
CA LYS A 61 4.24 -4.95 -7.95
C LYS A 61 5.51 -5.46 -7.27
N PRO A 62 6.70 -5.14 -7.83
CA PRO A 62 7.96 -5.41 -7.17
C PRO A 62 8.02 -4.80 -5.77
N LEU A 63 8.63 -5.51 -4.83
CA LEU A 63 8.78 -5.07 -3.44
C LEU A 63 9.54 -3.74 -3.32
N ASP A 64 10.50 -3.51 -4.22
CA ASP A 64 11.32 -2.29 -4.31
C ASP A 64 10.48 -1.03 -4.57
N ASN A 65 9.23 -1.17 -5.02
CA ASN A 65 8.30 -0.04 -5.16
C ASN A 65 7.77 0.47 -3.81
N PHE A 66 7.89 -0.32 -2.74
CA PHE A 66 7.29 -0.05 -1.43
C PHE A 66 8.33 0.19 -0.34
N ILE A 67 9.49 -0.43 -0.45
CA ILE A 67 10.58 -0.34 0.51
C ILE A 67 11.92 -0.30 -0.21
N ASP A 68 12.82 0.52 0.32
CA ASP A 68 14.22 0.53 -0.10
C ASP A 68 14.97 -0.55 0.71
N VAL A 69 15.07 -1.75 0.13
CA VAL A 69 15.82 -2.86 0.69
C VAL A 69 17.03 -3.17 -0.19
N PRO A 70 18.23 -3.35 0.39
CA PRO A 70 19.35 -3.92 -0.33
C PRO A 70 18.91 -5.24 -0.95
N LYS A 71 19.32 -5.52 -2.20
CA LYS A 71 19.03 -6.79 -2.86
C LYS A 71 19.38 -7.94 -1.92
N LEU A 72 18.36 -8.67 -1.48
CA LEU A 72 18.53 -9.82 -0.61
C LEU A 72 18.90 -11.01 -1.49
N ASP A 73 20.13 -11.50 -1.37
CA ASP A 73 20.61 -12.69 -2.11
C ASP A 73 20.04 -14.02 -1.58
N ARG A 74 19.03 -13.97 -0.71
CA ARG A 74 18.44 -15.15 -0.05
C ARG A 74 16.96 -15.20 -0.30
N GLU A 75 16.41 -16.41 -0.39
CA GLU A 75 14.96 -16.62 -0.41
C GLU A 75 14.31 -16.00 0.83
N TYR A 76 13.25 -15.23 0.60
CA TYR A 76 12.45 -14.59 1.63
C TYR A 76 10.96 -14.74 1.31
N ASN A 77 10.15 -14.85 2.36
CA ASN A 77 8.70 -14.72 2.26
C ASN A 77 8.31 -13.28 2.62
N VAL A 78 7.30 -12.76 1.92
CA VAL A 78 6.76 -11.42 2.14
C VAL A 78 5.35 -11.54 2.66
N GLU A 79 5.05 -10.90 3.78
CA GLU A 79 3.69 -10.69 4.26
C GLU A 79 3.41 -9.19 4.35
N MET A 80 2.19 -8.78 4.02
CA MET A 80 1.75 -7.38 4.11
C MET A 80 0.47 -7.30 4.93
N LYS A 81 0.39 -6.30 5.82
CA LYS A 81 -0.80 -5.97 6.60
C LYS A 81 -1.14 -4.49 6.43
N VAL A 82 -2.33 -4.21 5.91
CA VAL A 82 -2.91 -2.86 5.95
C VAL A 82 -3.34 -2.55 7.38
N GLY A 83 -2.95 -1.40 7.90
CA GLY A 83 -3.31 -0.96 9.25
C GLY A 83 -4.36 0.14 9.27
N ARG A 84 -4.18 1.19 8.45
CA ARG A 84 -5.12 2.33 8.38
C ARG A 84 -5.17 2.94 7.00
N ILE A 85 -6.37 3.21 6.52
CA ILE A 85 -6.60 4.00 5.31
C ILE A 85 -7.26 5.31 5.72
N THR A 86 -6.68 6.43 5.30
CA THR A 86 -7.17 7.78 5.58
C THR A 86 -7.55 8.47 4.27
N ASN A 87 -8.75 9.04 4.18
CA ASN A 87 -9.12 9.97 3.12
C ASN A 87 -8.40 11.29 3.38
N SER A 88 -7.53 11.69 2.47
CA SER A 88 -6.69 12.87 2.63
C SER A 88 -7.44 14.19 2.49
N ILE A 89 -8.67 14.17 1.95
CA ILE A 89 -9.49 15.38 1.75
C ILE A 89 -10.26 15.73 3.02
N ASP A 90 -10.93 14.75 3.63
CA ASP A 90 -11.82 14.98 4.78
C ASP A 90 -11.28 14.44 6.11
N GLY A 91 -10.12 13.78 6.11
CA GLY A 91 -9.48 13.21 7.29
C GLY A 91 -10.14 11.96 7.85
N LYS A 92 -11.26 11.48 7.27
CA LYS A 92 -11.91 10.25 7.74
C LYS A 92 -11.00 9.06 7.51
N TYR A 93 -11.03 8.09 8.42
CA TYR A 93 -10.17 6.92 8.32
C TYR A 93 -10.87 5.65 8.79
N LYS A 94 -10.36 4.51 8.33
CA LYS A 94 -10.72 3.16 8.80
C LYS A 94 -9.46 2.37 9.14
N THR A 95 -9.50 1.62 10.23
CA THR A 95 -8.43 0.71 10.66
C THR A 95 -8.77 -0.74 10.34
N PHE A 96 -7.75 -1.58 10.11
CA PHE A 96 -7.87 -2.98 9.69
C PHE A 96 -6.93 -3.92 10.47
#